data_AF-A0A645EPC0-F1
#
_entry.id   AF-A0A645EPC0-F1
#
_cell.length_a   1.000
_cell.length_b   1.000
_cell.length_c   1.000
_cell.angle_alpha   90.00
_cell.angle_beta   90.00
_cell.angle_gamma   90.00
#
_symmetry.space_group_name_H-M   'P 1'
#
loop_
_entity.id
_entity.type
_entity.pdbx_description
1 polymer ?
#
loop_
_entity_poly.entity_id
_entity_poly.type
_entity_poly.pdbx_seq_one_letter_code
_entity_poly.pdbx_strand_id
1 'polypeptide(L)' 'MDQFDENHTAYTSSPNYPAIEAKARAKGFRKATPSEVRASAEKRTGYPDLHCAYGGLWIKEAVAA' A
#
# COMPACT_ATOMS: atom_id res chain seq x y z
N MET A 1 3.06 -10.98 -16.32
CA MET A 1 2.70 -10.11 -15.20
C MET A 1 1.19 -9.95 -15.24
N ASP A 2 0.50 -10.10 -14.12
CA ASP A 2 -0.92 -9.78 -14.06
C ASP A 2 -1.14 -8.26 -14.05
N GLN A 3 -2.32 -7.83 -14.47
CA GLN A 3 -2.68 -6.42 -14.58
C GLN A 3 -2.53 -5.66 -13.25
N PHE A 4 -2.61 -6.36 -12.11
CA PHE A 4 -2.34 -5.77 -10.82
C PHE A 4 -0.86 -5.42 -10.64
N ASP A 5 0.07 -6.33 -10.96
CA ASP A 5 1.51 -6.06 -10.89
C ASP A 5 1.93 -4.90 -11.82
N GLU A 6 1.33 -4.81 -13.00
CA GLU A 6 1.56 -3.70 -13.94
C GLU A 6 1.09 -2.36 -13.37
N ASN A 7 -0.14 -2.32 -12.85
CA ASN A 7 -0.71 -1.11 -12.25
C ASN A 7 0.05 -0.67 -10.98
N HIS A 8 0.45 -1.63 -10.13
CA HIS A 8 1.23 -1.37 -8.92
C HIS A 8 2.62 -0.84 -9.28
N THR A 9 3.26 -1.42 -10.29
CA THR A 9 4.56 -0.94 -10.79
C THR A 9 4.42 0.46 -11.38
N ALA A 10 3.45 0.71 -12.25
CA ALA A 10 3.23 2.03 -12.87
C ALA A 10 2.93 3.12 -11.83
N TYR A 11 2.07 2.83 -10.85
CA TYR A 11 1.77 3.75 -9.75
C TYR A 11 3.02 4.11 -8.96
N THR A 12 3.91 3.14 -8.71
CA THR A 12 5.02 3.29 -7.78
C THR A 12 6.31 3.79 -8.44
N SER A 13 6.39 3.64 -9.76
CA SER A 13 7.37 4.28 -10.62
C SER A 13 6.98 5.71 -11.02
N SER A 14 5.80 6.20 -10.62
CA SER A 14 5.37 7.57 -10.92
C SER A 14 6.29 8.60 -10.24
N PRO A 15 6.68 9.69 -10.92
CA PRO A 15 7.51 10.73 -10.32
C PRO A 15 6.86 11.42 -9.11
N ASN A 16 5.53 11.34 -8.99
CA ASN A 16 4.79 11.89 -7.85
C ASN A 16 4.76 10.94 -6.64
N TYR A 17 5.14 9.67 -6.83
CA TYR A 17 5.07 8.64 -5.80
C TYR A 17 5.90 8.96 -4.55
N PRO A 18 7.15 9.48 -4.64
CA PRO A 18 7.93 9.82 -3.44
C PRO A 18 7.24 10.84 -2.53
N ALA A 19 6.57 11.85 -3.11
CA ALA A 19 5.85 12.86 -2.34
C ALA A 19 4.59 12.26 -1.66
N ILE A 20 3.93 11.31 -2.32
CA ILE A 20 2.80 10.58 -1.77
C ILE A 20 3.25 9.66 -0.62
N GLU A 21 4.36 8.93 -0.81
CA GLU A 21 4.94 8.05 0.20
C GLU A 21 5.36 8.83 1.46
N ALA A 22 6.00 9.99 1.30
CA ALA A 22 6.37 10.84 2.42
C ALA A 22 5.14 11.30 3.24
N LYS A 23 4.04 11.67 2.57
CA LYS A 23 2.78 12.05 3.23
C LYS A 23 2.14 10.88 3.98
N ALA A 24 2.18 9.69 3.39
CA ALA A 24 1.66 8.48 4.02
C ALA A 24 2.49 8.11 5.26
N ARG A 25 3.82 8.09 5.16
CA ARG A 25 4.74 7.80 6.27
C ARG A 25 4.60 8.79 7.42
N ALA A 26 4.44 10.09 7.14
CA ALA A 26 4.21 11.10 8.17
C ALA A 26 2.93 10.85 8.99
N LYS A 27 2.00 10.04 8.49
CA LYS A 27 0.76 9.64 9.17
C LYS A 27 0.81 8.21 9.73
N GLY A 28 1.98 7.58 9.76
CA GLY A 28 2.18 6.22 10.27
C GLY A 28 1.73 5.13 9.30
N PHE A 29 1.73 5.40 8.00
CA PHE A 29 1.41 4.41 6.98
C PHE A 29 2.66 3.95 6.24
N ARG A 30 2.74 2.65 5.97
CA ARG A 30 3.67 2.09 4.99
C ARG A 30 2.92 1.63 3.74
N LYS A 31 3.66 1.53 2.64
CA LYS A 31 3.14 0.98 1.40
C LYS A 31 2.75 -0.49 1.59
N ALA A 32 1.59 -0.88 1.05
CA ALA A 32 1.23 -2.29 0.94
C ALA A 32 2.01 -2.97 -0.19
N THR A 33 2.53 -4.16 0.08
CA THR A 33 3.15 -5.03 -0.94
C THR A 33 2.08 -5.67 -1.83
N PRO A 34 2.44 -6.09 -3.05
CA PRO A 34 1.55 -6.88 -3.92
C PRO A 34 0.87 -8.05 -3.20
N SER A 35 1.63 -8.81 -2.41
CA SER A 35 1.13 -9.97 -1.67
C SER A 35 0.09 -9.60 -0.62
N GLU A 36 0.26 -8.47 0.06
CA GLU A 36 -0.69 -7.99 1.08
C GLU A 36 -1.99 -7.49 0.44
N VAL A 37 -1.88 -6.83 -0.73
CA VAL A 37 -3.05 -6.41 -1.49
C VAL A 37 -3.87 -7.61 -1.95
N ARG A 38 -3.21 -8.64 -2.48
CA ARG A 38 -3.86 -9.89 -2.88
C ARG A 38 -4.48 -10.62 -1.69
N ALA A 39 -3.74 -10.79 -0.60
CA ALA A 39 -4.22 -11.47 0.60
C ALA A 39 -5.45 -10.78 1.23
N SER A 40 -5.49 -9.44 1.19
CA SER A 40 -6.67 -8.67 1.62
C SER A 40 -7.86 -8.85 0.68
N ALA A 41 -7.64 -8.84 -0.64
CA ALA A 41 -8.68 -9.14 -1.62
C ALA A 41 -9.27 -10.56 -1.44
N GLU A 42 -8.43 -11.52 -1.02
CA GLU A 42 -8.81 -12.89 -0.66
C GLU A 42 -9.40 -13.02 0.77
N LYS A 43 -9.52 -11.92 1.54
CA LYS A 43 -10.02 -11.89 2.91
C LYS A 43 -9.28 -12.85 3.87
N ARG A 44 -7.96 -13.00 3.72
CA ARG A 44 -7.16 -13.89 4.57
C ARG A 44 -7.05 -13.37 6.00
N THR A 45 -7.37 -14.23 6.97
CA THR A 45 -7.24 -13.93 8.40
C THR A 45 -5.79 -13.64 8.78
N GLY A 46 -5.55 -12.62 9.59
CA GLY A 46 -4.21 -12.26 10.11
C GLY A 46 -3.41 -11.32 9.21
N TYR A 47 -3.96 -10.88 8.08
CA TYR A 47 -3.34 -9.85 7.24
C TYR A 47 -3.73 -8.44 7.70
N PRO A 48 -2.81 -7.46 7.56
CA PRO A 48 -3.07 -6.08 7.96
C PRO A 48 -4.19 -5.45 7.12
N ASP A 49 -4.97 -4.57 7.75
CA ASP A 49 -5.99 -3.78 7.08
C ASP A 49 -5.38 -2.85 6.02
N LEU A 50 -5.99 -2.86 4.83
CA LEU A 50 -5.63 -1.95 3.76
C LEU A 50 -6.46 -0.68 3.82
N HIS A 51 -5.76 0.44 3.77
CA HIS A 51 -6.35 1.77 3.71
C HIS A 51 -6.12 2.38 2.33
N CYS A 52 -7.21 2.78 1.67
CA CYS A 52 -7.12 3.57 0.46
C CYS A 52 -6.87 5.03 0.83
N ALA A 53 -5.68 5.55 0.53
CA ALA A 53 -5.30 6.93 0.82
C ALA A 53 -4.33 7.43 -0.26
N TYR A 54 -4.34 8.74 -0.54
CA TYR A 54 -3.37 9.37 -1.44
C TYR A 54 -3.20 8.69 -2.81
N GLY A 55 -4.25 8.03 -3.32
CA GLY A 55 -4.21 7.32 -4.61
C GLY A 55 -3.62 5.90 -4.57
N GLY A 56 -3.31 5.36 -3.38
CA GLY A 56 -2.76 4.01 -3.22
C GLY A 56 -3.33 3.24 -2.03
N LEU A 57 -2.91 1.97 -1.92
CA LEU A 57 -3.24 1.09 -0.80
C LEU A 57 -2.08 1.07 0.20
N TRP A 58 -2.41 1.34 1.46
CA TRP A 58 -1.44 1.50 2.55
C TRP A 58 -1.81 0.64 3.74
N ILE A 59 -0.81 0.26 4.52
CA ILE A 59 -0.99 -0.42 5.79
C ILE A 59 -0.64 0.57 6.90
N LYS A 60 -1.55 0.72 7.86
CA LYS A 60 -1.28 1.51 9.05
C LYS A 60 -0.34 0.70 9.92
N GLU A 61 0.89 1.15 10.06
CA GLU A 61 1.77 0.55 11.05
C GLU A 61 1.22 0.96 12.42
N ALA A 62 0.86 -0.01 13.25
CA ALA A 62 0.63 0.28 14.65
C ALA A 62 1.94 0.91 15.13
N VAL A 63 1.87 2.17 15.58
CA VAL A 63 2.99 2.79 16.29
C VAL A 63 3.25 1.83 17.45
N ALA A 64 4.38 1.13 17.39
CA ALA A 64 4.83 0.32 18.51
C ALA A 64 4.91 1.30 19.69
N ALA A 65 4.02 1.08 20.66
CA ALA A 65 3.96 1.85 21.89
C ALA A 65 5.21 1.61 22.74
#